data_AF-A0A6A0B7I6-F1
#
_entry.id   AF-A0A6A0B7I6-F1
#
_cell.length_a   1.000
_cell.length_b   1.000
_cell.length_c   1.000
_cell.angle_alpha   90.00
_cell.angle_beta   90.00
_cell.angle_gamma   90.00
#
_symmetry.space_group_name_H-M   'P 1'
#
loop_
_entity.id
_entity.type
_entity.pdbx_description
1 polymer ?
#
loop_
_entity_poly.entity_id
_entity_poly.type
_entity_poly.pdbx_seq_one_letter_code
_entity_poly.pdbx_strand_id
1 'polypeptide(L)'
;MSRGSNSDGGGCWGIFGFLIIVAIFIKILPWLLGFAALVLIIWLIVRAVKKNKVNAAFEAAAEQEKQAYKIAKSPITRYISTDRCQLALQELKSTPDELKNYSHQEIDTFFMNEWAKMDAIYSDETGQFDADVRDNAFRQMTEILDAIFAKFAKKKRAELIEKQAINEELKAKHKEEIDIAMTVYDKWQDK
;
A
#
# COMPACT_ATOMS: atom_id res chain seq x y z
N MET A 1 87.42 13.13 -37.93
CA MET A 1 86.33 13.80 -38.65
C MET A 1 85.41 12.70 -39.17
N SER A 2 84.11 12.82 -38.89
CA SER A 2 82.99 11.93 -39.29
C SER A 2 82.98 10.48 -38.80
N ARG A 3 81.84 9.81 -38.62
CA ARG A 3 80.44 10.12 -38.22
C ARG A 3 79.63 8.84 -38.52
N GLY A 4 78.61 8.58 -37.71
CA GLY A 4 77.49 7.69 -38.04
C GLY A 4 77.68 6.26 -37.54
N SER A 5 76.67 5.56 -37.03
CA SER A 5 75.26 5.87 -36.88
C SER A 5 74.69 4.93 -35.83
N ASN A 6 73.81 5.46 -34.98
CA ASN A 6 72.84 4.71 -34.20
C ASN A 6 71.95 3.87 -35.12
N SER A 7 71.52 2.67 -34.69
CA SER A 7 70.12 2.42 -34.32
C SER A 7 69.89 1.00 -33.75
N ASP A 8 68.92 0.95 -32.84
CA ASP A 8 67.94 -0.12 -32.57
C ASP A 8 68.32 -1.46 -31.93
N GLY A 9 67.67 -1.77 -30.80
CA GLY A 9 67.59 -3.13 -30.28
C GLY A 9 66.97 -3.26 -28.88
N GLY A 10 65.69 -2.92 -28.71
CA GLY A 10 65.05 -3.12 -27.39
C GLY A 10 63.52 -3.06 -27.30
N GLY A 11 62.79 -2.78 -28.38
CA GLY A 11 61.34 -2.57 -28.35
C GLY A 11 60.46 -3.78 -28.66
N CYS A 12 61.03 -4.95 -28.99
CA CYS A 12 60.27 -6.04 -29.61
C CYS A 12 59.70 -7.13 -28.67
N TRP A 13 59.96 -7.15 -27.37
CA TRP A 13 59.41 -8.21 -26.49
C TRP A 13 58.16 -7.77 -25.71
N GLY A 14 58.08 -6.51 -25.29
CA GLY A 14 56.91 -5.97 -24.57
C GLY A 14 55.67 -5.79 -25.46
N ILE A 15 55.87 -5.42 -26.73
CA ILE A 15 54.77 -5.18 -27.68
C ILE A 15 54.09 -6.51 -28.06
N PHE A 16 54.86 -7.59 -28.25
CA PHE A 16 54.30 -8.90 -28.58
C PHE A 16 53.48 -9.50 -27.43
N GLY A 17 53.91 -9.33 -26.18
CA GLY A 17 53.12 -9.73 -25.02
C GLY A 17 51.80 -8.97 -24.90
N PHE A 18 51.82 -7.66 -25.15
CA PHE A 18 50.62 -6.82 -25.14
C PHE A 18 49.65 -7.18 -26.28
N LEU A 19 50.16 -7.46 -27.48
CA LEU A 19 49.34 -7.87 -28.63
C LEU A 19 48.63 -9.22 -28.39
N ILE A 20 49.27 -10.17 -27.70
CA ILE A 20 48.64 -11.46 -27.34
C ILE A 20 47.49 -11.24 -26.34
N ILE A 21 47.67 -10.39 -25.34
CA ILE A 21 46.62 -10.07 -24.36
C ILE A 21 45.44 -9.37 -25.04
N VAL A 22 45.71 -8.42 -25.94
CA VAL A 22 44.68 -7.73 -26.73
C VAL A 22 43.92 -8.71 -27.63
N ALA A 23 44.62 -9.64 -28.29
CA ALA A 23 43.99 -10.66 -29.14
C ALA A 23 43.08 -11.62 -28.35
N ILE A 24 43.47 -12.00 -27.13
CA ILE A 24 42.63 -12.80 -26.22
C ILE A 24 41.41 -11.98 -25.77
N PHE A 25 41.61 -10.70 -25.41
CA PHE A 25 40.52 -9.80 -25.02
C PHE A 25 39.50 -9.63 -26.15
N ILE A 26 39.93 -9.40 -27.40
CA ILE A 26 39.05 -9.25 -28.57
C ILE A 26 38.23 -10.53 -28.81
N LYS A 27 38.79 -11.71 -28.54
CA LYS A 27 38.08 -13.00 -28.69
C LYS A 27 37.03 -13.24 -27.60
N ILE A 28 37.27 -12.79 -26.37
CA ILE A 28 36.38 -13.01 -25.23
C ILE A 28 35.30 -11.92 -25.13
N LEU A 29 35.59 -10.71 -25.62
CA LEU A 29 34.67 -9.56 -25.60
C LEU A 29 33.29 -9.82 -26.25
N PRO A 30 33.17 -10.44 -27.44
CA PRO A 30 31.86 -10.75 -28.01
C PRO A 30 31.08 -11.80 -27.21
N TRP A 31 31.77 -12.73 -26.53
CA TRP A 31 31.14 -13.71 -25.64
C TRP A 31 30.60 -13.06 -24.35
N LEU A 32 31.36 -12.13 -23.76
CA LEU A 32 30.93 -11.35 -22.59
C LEU A 32 29.78 -10.39 -22.93
N LEU A 33 29.84 -9.72 -24.09
CA LEU A 33 28.76 -8.85 -24.58
C LEU A 33 27.49 -9.65 -24.88
N GLY A 34 27.62 -10.83 -25.48
CA GLY A 34 26.49 -11.75 -25.70
C GLY A 34 25.84 -12.22 -24.40
N PHE A 35 26.64 -12.52 -23.38
CA PHE A 35 26.14 -12.90 -22.06
C PHE A 35 25.42 -11.74 -21.37
N ALA A 36 25.98 -10.52 -21.43
CA ALA A 36 25.34 -9.32 -20.88
C ALA A 36 24.00 -9.02 -21.56
N ALA A 37 23.91 -9.19 -22.89
CA ALA A 37 22.67 -9.04 -23.63
C ALA A 37 21.61 -10.09 -23.23
N LEU A 38 22.01 -11.36 -23.05
CA LEU A 38 21.11 -12.42 -22.60
C LEU A 38 20.56 -12.14 -21.20
N VAL A 39 21.40 -11.68 -20.27
CA VAL A 39 20.95 -11.28 -18.92
C VAL A 39 19.97 -10.13 -18.97
N LEU A 40 20.20 -9.12 -19.83
CA LEU A 40 19.27 -8.01 -20.05
C LEU A 40 17.93 -8.47 -20.64
N ILE A 41 17.94 -9.39 -21.61
CA ILE A 41 16.72 -9.94 -22.21
C ILE A 41 15.92 -10.71 -21.15
N ILE A 42 16.57 -11.57 -20.36
CA ILE A 42 15.92 -12.32 -19.27
C ILE A 42 15.34 -11.35 -18.24
N TRP A 43 16.08 -10.31 -17.86
CA TRP A 43 15.61 -9.29 -16.92
C TRP A 43 14.40 -8.52 -17.47
N LEU A 44 14.39 -8.16 -18.75
CA LEU A 44 13.24 -7.52 -19.40
C LEU A 44 12.02 -8.44 -19.45
N ILE A 45 12.20 -9.72 -19.75
CA ILE A 45 11.11 -10.72 -19.75
C ILE A 45 10.54 -10.88 -18.34
N VAL A 46 11.38 -11.05 -17.31
CA VAL A 46 10.92 -11.17 -15.91
C VAL A 46 10.20 -9.90 -15.45
N ARG A 47 10.70 -8.72 -15.83
CA ARG A 47 10.07 -7.43 -15.52
C ARG A 47 8.71 -7.28 -16.23
N ALA A 48 8.60 -7.71 -17.48
CA ALA A 48 7.35 -7.69 -18.25
C ALA A 48 6.32 -8.66 -17.67
N VAL A 49 6.72 -9.89 -17.32
CA VAL A 49 5.85 -10.89 -16.70
C VAL A 49 5.35 -10.42 -15.33
N LYS A 50 6.21 -9.78 -14.53
CA LYS A 50 5.81 -9.23 -13.22
C LYS A 50 4.80 -8.08 -13.38
N LYS A 51 5.00 -7.20 -14.37
CA LYS A 51 4.02 -6.14 -14.69
C LYS A 51 2.70 -6.73 -15.18
N ASN A 52 2.72 -7.73 -16.06
CA ASN A 52 1.50 -8.36 -16.55
C ASN A 52 0.72 -9.09 -15.44
N LYS A 53 1.38 -9.70 -14.45
CA LYS A 53 0.68 -10.29 -13.30
C LYS A 53 0.02 -9.23 -12.40
N VAL A 54 0.67 -8.09 -12.19
CA VAL A 54 0.09 -6.98 -11.42
C VAL A 54 -1.06 -6.34 -12.20
N ASN A 55 -0.91 -6.15 -13.50
CA ASN A 55 -1.96 -5.62 -14.37
C ASN A 55 -3.14 -6.60 -14.48
N ALA A 56 -2.90 -7.90 -14.61
CA ALA A 56 -3.95 -8.92 -14.63
C ALA A 56 -4.67 -9.04 -13.27
N ALA A 57 -3.96 -8.87 -12.14
CA ALA A 57 -4.58 -8.81 -10.82
C ALA A 57 -5.41 -7.52 -10.65
N PHE A 58 -4.95 -6.40 -11.22
CA PHE A 58 -5.68 -5.14 -11.24
C PHE A 58 -6.91 -5.20 -12.16
N GLU A 59 -6.79 -5.82 -13.34
CA GLU A 59 -7.89 -6.07 -14.27
C GLU A 59 -8.91 -7.06 -13.71
N ALA A 60 -8.46 -8.13 -13.03
CA ALA A 60 -9.36 -9.06 -12.34
C ALA A 60 -10.07 -8.42 -11.15
N ALA A 61 -9.40 -7.54 -10.40
CA ALA A 61 -10.04 -6.74 -9.34
C ALA A 61 -11.06 -5.74 -9.94
N ALA A 62 -10.74 -5.12 -11.08
CA ALA A 62 -11.64 -4.24 -11.81
C ALA A 62 -12.85 -5.00 -12.40
N GLU A 63 -12.68 -6.23 -12.88
CA GLU A 63 -13.78 -7.10 -13.32
C GLU A 63 -14.65 -7.60 -12.16
N GLN A 64 -14.06 -7.93 -11.02
CA GLN A 64 -14.81 -8.20 -9.79
C GLN A 64 -15.61 -6.98 -9.32
N GLU A 65 -15.05 -5.77 -9.42
CA GLU A 65 -15.78 -4.52 -9.17
C GLU A 65 -16.94 -4.32 -10.17
N LYS A 66 -16.75 -4.65 -11.44
CA LYS A 66 -17.81 -4.60 -12.46
C LYS A 66 -18.92 -5.62 -12.21
N GLN A 67 -18.64 -6.77 -11.62
CA GLN A 67 -19.70 -7.70 -11.20
C GLN A 67 -20.39 -7.26 -9.90
N ALA A 68 -19.65 -6.65 -8.97
CA ALA A 68 -20.20 -6.05 -7.75
C ALA A 68 -21.15 -4.87 -8.04
N TYR A 69 -21.00 -4.19 -9.18
CA TYR A 69 -21.95 -3.19 -9.70
C TYR A 69 -23.40 -3.69 -9.71
N LYS A 70 -23.63 -4.98 -10.02
CA LYS A 70 -24.99 -5.54 -10.06
C LYS A 70 -25.57 -5.89 -8.70
N ILE A 71 -24.78 -5.90 -7.63
CA ILE A 71 -25.15 -6.51 -6.34
C ILE A 71 -25.30 -5.46 -5.22
N ALA A 72 -24.56 -4.35 -5.26
CA ALA A 72 -24.62 -3.33 -4.20
C ALA A 72 -25.43 -2.08 -4.61
N LYS A 73 -26.68 -1.98 -4.12
CA LYS A 73 -27.60 -0.84 -4.36
C LYS A 73 -27.16 0.50 -3.75
N SER A 74 -26.23 0.51 -2.79
CA SER A 74 -25.80 1.75 -2.12
C SER A 74 -24.28 1.88 -2.14
N PRO A 75 -23.74 3.05 -2.54
CA PRO A 75 -22.31 3.29 -2.57
C PRO A 75 -21.65 3.21 -1.19
N ILE A 76 -22.38 3.58 -0.12
CA ILE A 76 -21.90 3.44 1.27
C ILE A 76 -21.72 1.97 1.63
N THR A 77 -22.75 1.15 1.37
CA THR A 77 -22.69 -0.29 1.66
C THR A 77 -21.58 -0.96 0.86
N ARG A 78 -21.40 -0.57 -0.41
CA ARG A 78 -20.30 -1.06 -1.26
C ARG A 78 -18.94 -0.74 -0.64
N TYR A 79 -18.72 0.52 -0.25
CA TYR A 79 -17.46 0.95 0.37
C TYR A 79 -17.14 0.17 1.65
N ILE A 80 -18.13 0.04 2.54
CA ILE A 80 -17.96 -0.65 3.83
C ILE A 80 -17.69 -2.14 3.65
N SER A 81 -18.24 -2.75 2.59
CA SER A 81 -18.04 -4.16 2.27
C SER A 81 -16.62 -4.48 1.79
N THR A 82 -15.81 -3.49 1.43
CA THR A 82 -14.44 -3.72 0.95
C THR A 82 -13.54 -4.32 2.04
N ASP A 83 -12.68 -5.27 1.68
CA ASP A 83 -11.75 -5.93 2.61
C ASP A 83 -10.87 -4.91 3.36
N ARG A 84 -10.41 -3.88 2.65
CA ARG A 84 -9.61 -2.79 3.23
C ARG A 84 -10.37 -2.06 4.34
N CYS A 85 -11.65 -1.75 4.12
CA CYS A 85 -12.48 -1.09 5.13
C CYS A 85 -12.73 -2.02 6.32
N GLN A 86 -13.01 -3.30 6.08
CA GLN A 86 -13.25 -4.27 7.15
C GLN A 86 -12.02 -4.46 8.04
N LEU A 87 -10.83 -4.60 7.46
CA LEU A 87 -9.58 -4.69 8.22
C LEU A 87 -9.34 -3.45 9.07
N ALA A 88 -9.52 -2.26 8.50
CA ALA A 88 -9.33 -1.01 9.23
C ALA A 88 -10.36 -0.83 10.37
N LEU A 89 -11.60 -1.30 10.19
CA LEU A 89 -12.61 -1.30 11.25
C LEU A 89 -12.25 -2.23 12.42
N GLN A 90 -11.67 -3.39 12.12
CA GLN A 90 -11.19 -4.32 13.16
C GLN A 90 -10.09 -3.68 14.02
N GLU A 91 -9.14 -2.97 13.41
CA GLU A 91 -8.09 -2.23 14.15
C GLU A 91 -8.68 -1.16 15.07
N LEU A 92 -9.76 -0.51 14.65
CA LEU A 92 -10.46 0.52 15.41
C LEU A 92 -11.42 -0.05 16.46
N LYS A 93 -11.51 -1.38 16.60
CA LYS A 93 -12.50 -2.09 17.43
C LYS A 93 -13.92 -1.58 17.20
N SER A 94 -14.28 -1.38 15.94
CA SER A 94 -15.54 -0.79 15.53
C SER A 94 -16.27 -1.68 14.52
N THR A 95 -17.56 -1.46 14.32
CA THR A 95 -18.39 -2.28 13.43
C THR A 95 -18.70 -1.57 12.10
N PRO A 96 -19.01 -2.35 11.04
CA PRO A 96 -19.54 -1.82 9.79
C PRO A 96 -20.76 -0.90 9.98
N ASP A 97 -21.67 -1.26 10.89
CA ASP A 97 -22.88 -0.48 11.16
C ASP A 97 -22.59 0.87 11.84
N GLU A 98 -21.60 0.92 12.73
CA GLU A 98 -21.17 2.18 13.35
C GLU A 98 -20.61 3.15 12.29
N LEU A 99 -19.77 2.64 11.39
CA LEU A 99 -19.25 3.45 10.28
C LEU A 99 -20.38 3.87 9.33
N LYS A 100 -21.31 2.97 9.00
CA LYS A 100 -22.45 3.28 8.12
C LYS A 100 -23.28 4.43 8.67
N ASN A 101 -23.65 4.36 9.95
CA ASN A 101 -24.44 5.40 10.61
C ASN A 101 -23.66 6.72 10.67
N TYR A 102 -22.36 6.68 10.97
CA TYR A 102 -21.51 7.86 10.97
C TYR A 102 -21.40 8.49 9.57
N SER A 103 -21.26 7.66 8.53
CA SER A 103 -21.20 8.13 7.14
C SER A 103 -22.49 8.81 6.72
N HIS A 104 -23.65 8.25 7.04
CA HIS A 104 -24.93 8.92 6.78
C HIS A 104 -25.00 10.28 7.47
N GLN A 105 -24.61 10.37 8.76
CA GLN A 105 -24.61 11.63 9.50
C GLN A 105 -23.69 12.69 8.88
N GLU A 106 -22.45 12.33 8.53
CA GLU A 106 -21.51 13.27 7.92
C GLU A 106 -21.95 13.69 6.52
N ILE A 107 -22.50 12.77 5.73
CA ILE A 107 -23.03 13.07 4.39
C ILE A 107 -24.20 14.03 4.50
N ASP A 108 -25.19 13.74 5.33
CA ASP A 108 -26.38 14.59 5.51
C ASP A 108 -26.02 15.98 6.03
N THR A 109 -24.93 16.09 6.81
CA THR A 109 -24.51 17.38 7.39
C THR A 109 -23.68 18.22 6.42
N PHE A 110 -22.72 17.61 5.70
CA PHE A 110 -21.70 18.36 4.95
C PHE A 110 -21.75 18.19 3.44
N PHE A 111 -22.38 17.12 2.95
CA PHE A 111 -22.31 16.72 1.54
C PHE A 111 -23.68 16.41 0.94
N MET A 112 -24.79 16.74 1.61
CA MET A 112 -26.13 16.27 1.22
C MET A 112 -26.46 16.54 -0.25
N ASN A 113 -26.15 17.76 -0.74
CA ASN A 113 -26.46 18.15 -2.11
C ASN A 113 -25.53 17.48 -3.14
N GLU A 114 -24.23 17.45 -2.88
CA GLU A 114 -23.21 16.83 -3.72
C GLU A 114 -23.44 15.32 -3.81
N TRP A 115 -23.71 14.70 -2.66
CA TRP A 115 -23.99 13.29 -2.54
C TRP A 115 -25.25 12.90 -3.30
N ALA A 116 -26.36 13.62 -3.13
CA ALA A 116 -27.61 13.33 -3.85
C ALA A 116 -27.45 13.41 -5.38
N LYS A 117 -26.66 14.37 -5.88
CA LYS A 117 -26.35 14.48 -7.32
C LYS A 117 -25.55 13.29 -7.81
N MET A 118 -24.50 12.91 -7.08
CA MET A 118 -23.64 11.79 -7.48
C MET A 118 -24.38 10.45 -7.35
N ASP A 119 -25.21 10.27 -6.33
CA ASP A 119 -26.01 9.07 -6.12
C ASP A 119 -27.05 8.86 -7.23
N ALA A 120 -27.67 9.96 -7.70
CA ALA A 120 -28.58 9.93 -8.84
C ALA A 120 -27.89 9.53 -10.15
N ILE A 121 -26.64 9.98 -10.35
CA ILE A 121 -25.82 9.59 -11.51
C ILE A 121 -25.38 8.13 -11.38
N TYR A 122 -24.89 7.73 -10.20
CA TYR A 122 -24.40 6.40 -9.92
C TYR A 122 -25.48 5.33 -10.08
N SER A 123 -26.69 5.63 -9.59
CA SER A 123 -27.85 4.72 -9.59
C SER A 123 -28.66 4.77 -10.88
N ASP A 124 -28.20 5.47 -11.92
CA ASP A 124 -28.91 5.56 -13.19
C ASP A 124 -28.89 4.22 -13.94
N GLU A 125 -30.02 3.52 -13.91
CA GLU A 125 -30.28 2.29 -14.66
C GLU A 125 -30.85 2.57 -16.06
N THR A 126 -31.25 3.81 -16.36
CA THR A 126 -31.91 4.18 -17.64
C THR A 126 -30.92 4.38 -18.78
N GLY A 127 -29.62 4.47 -18.47
CA GLY A 127 -28.57 4.73 -19.44
C GLY A 127 -28.55 6.17 -19.94
N GLN A 128 -29.12 7.10 -19.16
CA GLN A 128 -29.10 8.53 -19.45
C GLN A 128 -27.68 9.11 -19.29
N PHE A 129 -26.89 8.56 -18.39
CA PHE A 129 -25.48 8.92 -18.21
C PHE A 129 -24.54 7.87 -18.83
N ASP A 130 -23.46 8.35 -19.45
CA ASP A 130 -22.38 7.48 -19.95
C ASP A 130 -21.68 6.75 -18.79
N ALA A 131 -21.06 5.60 -19.11
CA ALA A 131 -20.34 4.79 -18.13
C ALA A 131 -19.23 5.58 -17.43
N ASP A 132 -18.47 6.40 -18.18
CA ASP A 132 -17.38 7.22 -17.63
C ASP A 132 -17.89 8.26 -16.63
N VAL A 133 -19.11 8.79 -16.84
CA VAL A 133 -19.74 9.76 -15.94
C VAL A 133 -20.16 9.08 -14.64
N ARG A 134 -20.71 7.86 -14.73
CA ARG A 134 -21.05 7.05 -13.54
C ARG A 134 -19.82 6.62 -12.76
N ASP A 135 -18.76 6.20 -13.43
CA ASP A 135 -17.50 5.81 -12.79
C ASP A 135 -16.84 7.02 -12.09
N ASN A 136 -16.93 8.21 -12.70
CA ASN A 136 -16.44 9.43 -12.08
C ASN A 136 -17.27 9.85 -10.85
N ALA A 137 -18.60 9.67 -10.89
CA ALA A 137 -19.46 9.90 -9.74
C ALA A 137 -19.11 8.94 -8.59
N PHE A 138 -18.95 7.64 -8.91
CA PHE A 138 -18.54 6.63 -7.93
C PHE A 138 -17.19 6.95 -7.28
N ARG A 139 -16.21 7.40 -8.09
CA ARG A 139 -14.89 7.79 -7.61
C ARG A 139 -14.98 8.95 -6.61
N GLN A 140 -15.71 10.01 -6.94
CA GLN A 140 -15.90 11.15 -6.05
C GLN A 140 -16.63 10.77 -4.76
N MET A 141 -17.67 9.92 -4.84
CA MET A 141 -18.34 9.39 -3.65
C MET A 141 -17.39 8.58 -2.77
N THR A 142 -16.51 7.79 -3.38
CA THR A 142 -15.48 7.02 -2.66
C THR A 142 -14.46 7.94 -1.96
N GLU A 143 -14.04 9.02 -2.62
CA GLU A 143 -13.16 10.03 -2.01
C GLU A 143 -13.80 10.72 -0.79
N ILE A 144 -15.10 11.02 -0.87
CA ILE A 144 -15.87 11.54 0.27
C ILE A 144 -15.90 10.50 1.41
N LEU A 145 -16.18 9.24 1.09
CA LEU A 145 -16.23 8.17 2.08
C LEU A 145 -14.86 7.90 2.73
N ASP A 146 -13.76 8.00 1.98
CA ASP A 146 -12.41 7.92 2.53
C ASP A 146 -12.13 9.06 3.53
N ALA A 147 -12.55 10.29 3.21
CA ALA A 147 -12.41 11.42 4.11
C ALA A 147 -13.24 11.25 5.40
N ILE A 148 -14.48 10.76 5.27
CA ILE A 148 -15.35 10.43 6.39
C ILE A 148 -14.74 9.31 7.24
N PHE A 149 -14.23 8.25 6.61
CA PHE A 149 -13.58 7.15 7.30
C PHE A 149 -12.36 7.62 8.08
N ALA A 150 -11.55 8.52 7.52
CA ALA A 150 -10.40 9.11 8.22
C ALA A 150 -10.83 9.90 9.47
N LYS A 151 -11.92 10.69 9.40
CA LYS A 151 -12.49 11.37 10.56
C LYS A 151 -13.00 10.38 11.61
N PHE A 152 -13.73 9.35 11.17
CA PHE A 152 -14.23 8.29 12.03
C PHE A 152 -13.09 7.57 12.76
N ALA A 153 -12.05 7.19 12.04
CA ALA A 153 -10.86 6.53 12.59
C ALA A 153 -10.17 7.40 13.64
N LYS A 154 -10.05 8.71 13.40
CA LYS A 154 -9.50 9.65 14.38
C LYS A 154 -10.34 9.69 15.65
N LYS A 155 -11.67 9.75 15.52
CA LYS A 155 -12.60 9.71 16.66
C LYS A 155 -12.47 8.41 17.46
N LYS A 156 -12.51 7.25 16.78
CA LYS A 156 -12.39 5.94 17.45
C LYS A 156 -11.04 5.72 18.12
N ARG A 157 -9.94 6.17 17.51
CA ARG A 157 -8.61 6.12 18.14
C ARG A 157 -8.56 6.94 19.43
N ALA A 158 -9.16 8.14 19.45
CA ALA A 158 -9.25 8.94 20.66
C ALA A 158 -10.06 8.24 21.77
N GLU A 159 -11.21 7.67 21.43
CA GLU A 159 -12.04 6.88 22.37
C GLU A 159 -11.29 5.65 22.93
N LEU A 160 -10.47 4.99 22.10
CA LEU A 160 -9.66 3.85 22.55
C LEU A 160 -8.55 4.27 23.50
N ILE A 161 -7.88 5.39 23.25
CA ILE A 161 -6.85 5.95 24.13
C ILE A 161 -7.47 6.33 25.48
N GLU A 162 -8.64 6.99 25.47
CA GLU A 162 -9.35 7.35 26.70
C GLU A 162 -9.74 6.11 27.52
N LYS A 163 -10.29 5.08 26.86
CA LYS A 163 -10.61 3.80 27.52
C LYS A 163 -9.37 3.11 28.09
N GLN A 164 -8.23 3.19 27.40
CA GLN A 164 -6.97 2.64 27.89
C GLN A 164 -6.48 3.40 29.12
N ALA A 165 -6.50 4.73 29.09
CA ALA A 165 -6.13 5.57 30.23
C ALA A 165 -7.01 5.30 31.46
N ILE A 166 -8.33 5.22 31.27
CA ILE A 166 -9.27 4.88 32.35
C ILE A 166 -8.98 3.48 32.93
N ASN A 167 -8.70 2.50 32.08
CA ASN A 167 -8.39 1.15 32.52
C ASN A 167 -7.06 1.06 33.29
N GLU A 168 -6.06 1.86 32.90
CA GLU A 168 -4.80 1.98 33.63
C GLU A 168 -5.00 2.64 34.99
N GLU A 169 -5.82 3.69 35.08
CA GLU A 169 -6.17 4.32 36.35
C GLU A 169 -6.90 3.35 37.29
N LEU A 170 -7.87 2.59 36.76
CA LEU A 170 -8.60 1.56 37.51
C LEU A 170 -7.65 0.46 38.03
N LYS A 171 -6.71 -0.01 37.20
CA LYS A 171 -5.70 -0.99 37.64
C LYS A 171 -4.79 -0.45 38.74
N ALA A 172 -4.42 0.83 38.67
CA ALA A 172 -3.62 1.46 39.70
C ALA A 172 -4.36 1.52 41.04
N LYS A 173 -5.64 1.94 41.04
CA LYS A 173 -6.49 1.96 42.24
C LYS A 173 -6.69 0.56 42.83
N HIS A 174 -6.97 -0.43 41.99
CA HIS A 174 -7.16 -1.81 42.47
C HIS A 174 -5.89 -2.40 43.09
N LYS A 175 -4.72 -2.04 42.56
CA LYS A 175 -3.44 -2.44 43.17
C LYS A 175 -3.25 -1.80 44.54
N GLU A 176 -3.58 -0.52 44.69
CA GLU A 176 -3.51 0.20 45.97
C GLU A 176 -4.45 -0.43 47.01
N GLU A 177 -5.69 -0.76 46.63
CA GLU A 177 -6.63 -1.48 47.49
C GLU A 177 -6.10 -2.83 47.96
N ILE A 178 -5.47 -3.61 47.07
CA ILE A 178 -4.85 -4.90 47.41
C ILE A 178 -3.66 -4.72 48.35
N ASP A 179 -2.83 -3.70 48.12
CA ASP A 179 -1.64 -3.43 48.96
C ASP A 179 -2.03 -3.05 50.39
N ILE A 180 -3.09 -2.24 50.52
CA ILE A 180 -3.71 -1.92 51.82
C ILE A 180 -4.25 -3.20 52.48
N ALA A 181 -4.97 -4.04 51.74
CA ALA A 181 -5.53 -5.28 52.27
C ALA A 181 -4.45 -6.26 52.75
N MET A 182 -3.35 -6.43 52.00
CA MET A 182 -2.19 -7.22 52.44
C MET A 182 -1.55 -6.64 53.69
N THR A 183 -1.33 -5.33 53.73
CA THR A 183 -0.75 -4.67 54.91
C THR A 183 -1.60 -4.88 56.17
N VAL A 184 -2.94 -4.89 56.02
CA VAL A 184 -3.86 -5.19 57.13
C VAL A 184 -3.79 -6.67 57.52
N TYR A 185 -3.71 -7.58 56.55
CA TYR A 185 -3.58 -9.03 56.79
C TYR A 185 -2.29 -9.37 57.53
N ASP A 186 -1.15 -8.83 57.10
CA ASP A 186 0.16 -9.08 57.72
C ASP A 186 0.16 -8.62 59.19
N LYS A 187 -0.42 -7.44 59.49
CA LYS A 187 -0.58 -6.95 60.87
C LYS A 187 -1.51 -7.79 61.74
N TRP A 188 -2.42 -8.56 61.14
CA TRP A 188 -3.30 -9.48 61.85
C TRP A 188 -2.64 -10.84 62.10
N GLN A 189 -1.68 -11.27 61.28
CA GLN A 189 -0.91 -12.49 61.51
C GLN A 189 0.18 -12.35 62.58
N ASP A 190 0.70 -11.15 62.80
CA ASP A 190 1.70 -10.85 63.85
C ASP A 190 1.11 -10.78 65.29
N LYS A 191 -0.13 -11.24 65.50
CA LYS A 191 -0.83 -11.31 66.80
C LYS A 191 -1.22 -12.74 67.15
#